data_AF-A0A174FX72-F1
#
_entry.id   AF-A0A174FX72-F1
#
_cell.length_a   1.000
_cell.length_b   1.000
_cell.length_c   1.000
_cell.angle_alpha   90.00
_cell.angle_beta   90.00
_cell.angle_gamma   90.00
#
_symmetry.space_group_name_H-M   'P 1'
#
loop_
_entity.id
_entity.type
_entity.pdbx_description
1 polymer ?
#
loop_
_entity_poly.entity_id
_entity_poly.type
_entity_poly.pdbx_seq_one_letter_code
_entity_poly.pdbx_strand_id
1 'polypeptide(L)'
;MVRLLLEYHKRKIVVFTNGAIDDYEFACFALRSIGKEKLLEKRPTRPVELVDVIATCEYIISFRLHSLILAAAYDIPSIGLVWDSKVTSFFETIKREEWAIMLNDGLSFEKLKYKIENLLSITNYKTTCALKKSYDNLIEILKE
;
A
#
# COMPACT_ATOMS: atom_id res chain seq x y z
N MET A 1 3.53 -15.02 4.51
CA MET A 1 2.38 -14.16 4.13
C MET A 1 2.21 -14.06 2.61
N VAL A 2 3.18 -13.50 1.86
CA VAL A 2 3.07 -13.32 0.39
C VAL A 2 2.72 -14.60 -0.36
N ARG A 3 3.35 -15.73 -0.02
CA ARG A 3 3.03 -17.04 -0.61
C ARG A 3 1.56 -17.43 -0.43
N LEU A 4 1.01 -17.24 0.77
CA LEU A 4 -0.39 -17.54 1.07
C LEU A 4 -1.34 -16.64 0.27
N LEU A 5 -1.01 -15.36 0.11
CA LEU A 5 -1.79 -14.44 -0.73
C LEU A 5 -1.80 -14.86 -2.20
N LEU A 6 -0.67 -15.33 -2.74
CA LEU A 6 -0.59 -15.84 -4.11
C LEU A 6 -1.40 -17.11 -4.32
N GLU A 7 -1.45 -17.99 -3.32
CA GLU A 7 -2.22 -19.24 -3.37
C GLU A 7 -3.72 -18.97 -3.21
N TYR A 8 -4.09 -17.98 -2.40
CA TYR A 8 -5.49 -17.64 -2.11
C TYR A 8 -6.15 -16.76 -3.18
N HIS A 9 -5.45 -15.73 -3.69
CA HIS A 9 -6.04 -14.76 -4.59
C HIS A 9 -5.67 -15.01 -6.05
N LYS A 10 -6.68 -15.08 -6.92
CA LYS A 10 -6.50 -15.07 -8.39
C LYS A 10 -6.20 -13.68 -8.98
N ARG A 11 -5.81 -12.71 -8.15
CA ARG A 11 -5.48 -11.34 -8.60
C ARG A 11 -3.99 -11.24 -8.91
N LYS A 12 -3.64 -10.33 -9.82
CA LYS A 12 -2.25 -9.96 -10.06
C LYS A 12 -1.71 -9.31 -8.78
N ILE A 13 -0.64 -9.89 -8.23
CA ILE A 13 0.09 -9.30 -7.10
C ILE A 13 1.32 -8.60 -7.63
N VAL A 14 1.56 -7.41 -7.10
CA VAL A 14 2.76 -6.61 -7.33
C VAL A 14 3.36 -6.25 -5.97
N VAL A 15 4.69 -6.32 -5.86
CA VAL A 15 5.45 -5.89 -4.69
C VAL A 15 6.27 -4.68 -5.12
N PHE A 16 6.28 -3.65 -4.28
CA PHE A 16 7.01 -2.41 -4.56
C PHE A 16 7.66 -1.87 -3.29
N THR A 17 8.61 -0.96 -3.46
CA THR A 17 9.25 -0.23 -2.36
C THR A 17 9.12 1.28 -2.59
N ASN A 18 9.43 2.09 -1.58
CA ASN A 18 9.30 3.54 -1.66
C ASN A 18 10.55 4.25 -2.23
N GLY A 19 11.57 3.48 -2.63
CA GLY A 19 12.75 3.99 -3.34
C GLY A 19 14.07 3.89 -2.58
N ALA A 20 14.04 3.61 -1.27
CA ALA A 20 15.26 3.30 -0.52
C ALA A 20 15.93 2.03 -1.09
N ILE A 21 17.26 2.08 -1.25
CA ILE A 21 18.00 0.97 -1.85
C ILE A 21 17.99 -0.26 -0.95
N ASP A 22 18.20 -0.08 0.37
CA ASP A 22 18.19 -1.16 1.35
C ASP A 22 16.84 -1.91 1.38
N ASP A 23 15.72 -1.17 1.31
CA ASP A 23 14.38 -1.77 1.23
C ASP A 23 14.21 -2.60 -0.05
N TYR A 24 14.75 -2.11 -1.16
CA TYR A 24 14.66 -2.79 -2.46
C TYR A 24 15.50 -4.07 -2.50
N GLU A 25 16.71 -4.01 -1.98
CA GLU A 25 17.60 -5.16 -1.87
C GLU A 25 17.03 -6.22 -0.93
N PHE A 26 16.45 -5.79 0.20
CA PHE A 26 15.74 -6.68 1.11
C PHE A 26 14.53 -7.33 0.44
N ALA A 27 13.71 -6.56 -0.30
CA ALA A 27 12.58 -7.11 -1.04
C ALA A 27 13.02 -8.12 -2.11
N CYS A 28 14.11 -7.83 -2.85
CA CYS A 28 14.73 -8.76 -3.80
C CYS A 28 15.10 -10.08 -3.11
N PHE A 29 15.81 -10.00 -1.98
CA PHE A 29 16.22 -11.16 -1.21
C PHE A 29 15.01 -11.97 -0.72
N ALA A 30 14.03 -11.31 -0.10
CA ALA A 30 12.84 -11.96 0.46
C ALA A 30 12.02 -12.67 -0.63
N LEU A 31 11.83 -12.04 -1.80
CA LEU A 31 11.08 -12.67 -2.89
C LEU A 31 11.84 -13.78 -3.59
N ARG A 32 13.16 -13.65 -3.73
CA ARG A 32 14.02 -14.74 -4.24
C ARG A 32 13.94 -15.97 -3.34
N SER A 33 13.86 -15.80 -2.02
CA SER A 33 13.76 -16.92 -1.08
C SER A 33 12.50 -17.78 -1.26
N ILE A 34 11.47 -17.25 -1.92
CA ILE A 34 10.22 -17.96 -2.23
C ILE A 34 10.01 -18.19 -3.74
N GLY A 35 11.01 -17.88 -4.59
CA GLY A 35 10.95 -18.02 -6.05
C GLY A 35 9.90 -17.11 -6.73
N LYS A 36 9.73 -15.90 -6.22
CA LYS A 36 8.72 -14.91 -6.68
C LYS A 36 9.32 -13.53 -6.98
N GLU A 37 10.59 -13.46 -7.35
CA GLU A 37 11.30 -12.22 -7.68
C GLU A 37 10.64 -11.42 -8.80
N LYS A 38 9.91 -12.06 -9.72
CA LYS A 38 9.17 -11.40 -10.81
C LYS A 38 7.98 -10.54 -10.33
N LEU A 39 7.60 -10.63 -9.06
CA LEU A 39 6.55 -9.78 -8.50
C LEU A 39 7.07 -8.39 -8.12
N LEU A 40 8.39 -8.21 -8.03
CA LEU A 40 8.99 -6.95 -7.60
C LEU A 40 9.04 -5.96 -8.77
N GLU A 41 8.44 -4.78 -8.58
CA GLU A 41 8.58 -3.67 -9.52
C GLU A 41 10.00 -3.11 -9.52
N LYS A 42 10.32 -2.27 -10.50
CA LYS A 42 11.56 -1.50 -10.46
C LYS A 42 11.55 -0.58 -9.24
N ARG A 43 12.71 -0.39 -8.62
CA ARG A 43 12.88 0.58 -7.53
C ARG A 43 12.53 1.98 -8.03
N PRO A 44 11.57 2.69 -7.43
CA PRO A 44 11.32 4.07 -7.80
C PRO A 44 12.50 4.94 -7.37
N THR A 45 13.02 5.70 -8.30
CA THR A 45 14.07 6.71 -8.09
C THR A 45 13.51 8.12 -8.03
N ARG A 46 12.28 8.30 -8.52
CA ARG A 46 11.51 9.55 -8.49
C ARG A 46 10.13 9.31 -7.88
N PRO A 47 9.53 10.30 -7.20
CA PRO A 47 8.19 10.15 -6.61
C PRO A 47 7.12 9.72 -7.61
N VAL A 48 7.19 10.24 -8.85
CA VAL A 48 6.24 9.88 -9.92
C VAL A 48 6.24 8.39 -10.24
N GLU A 49 7.39 7.72 -10.17
CA GLU A 49 7.48 6.28 -10.46
C GLU A 49 6.78 5.43 -9.39
N LEU A 50 6.80 5.87 -8.13
CA LEU A 50 6.03 5.23 -7.07
C LEU A 50 4.53 5.45 -7.27
N VAL A 51 4.14 6.64 -7.68
CA VAL A 51 2.75 6.97 -8.01
C VAL A 51 2.25 6.10 -9.15
N ASP A 52 3.02 5.94 -10.23
CA ASP A 52 2.65 5.12 -11.38
C ASP A 52 2.35 3.68 -10.97
N VAL A 53 3.17 3.10 -10.10
CA VAL A 53 2.93 1.75 -9.55
C VAL A 53 1.63 1.71 -8.73
N ILE A 54 1.48 2.61 -7.76
CA ILE A 54 0.31 2.65 -6.87
C ILE A 54 -0.98 2.87 -7.68
N ALA A 55 -0.97 3.75 -8.66
CA ALA A 55 -2.13 4.09 -9.50
C ALA A 55 -2.67 2.91 -10.32
N THR A 56 -1.86 1.86 -10.54
CA THR A 56 -2.31 0.63 -11.21
C THR A 56 -3.02 -0.37 -10.29
N CYS A 57 -3.02 -0.12 -8.97
CA CYS A 57 -3.55 -1.04 -7.98
C CYS A 57 -5.02 -0.76 -7.67
N GLU A 58 -5.83 -1.82 -7.56
CA GLU A 58 -7.20 -1.73 -7.03
C GLU A 58 -7.22 -1.50 -5.51
N TYR A 59 -6.18 -1.95 -4.82
CA TYR A 59 -5.92 -1.67 -3.40
C TYR A 59 -4.44 -1.96 -3.07
N ILE A 60 -3.96 -1.44 -1.95
CA ILE A 60 -2.61 -1.72 -1.44
C ILE A 60 -2.65 -2.24 0.00
N ILE A 61 -1.58 -2.94 0.39
CA ILE A 61 -1.29 -3.30 1.78
C ILE A 61 0.10 -2.74 2.09
N SER A 62 0.24 -1.86 3.08
CA SER A 62 1.51 -1.20 3.36
C SER A 62 1.66 -0.83 4.83
N PHE A 63 2.90 -0.86 5.32
CA PHE A 63 3.29 -0.26 6.60
C PHE A 63 3.94 1.13 6.43
N ARG A 64 4.24 1.52 5.18
CA ARG A 64 4.95 2.76 4.88
C ARG A 64 3.97 3.90 4.64
N LEU A 65 4.01 4.91 5.51
CA LEU A 65 3.11 6.06 5.49
C LEU A 65 3.00 6.75 4.12
N HIS A 66 4.11 6.95 3.41
CA HIS A 66 4.10 7.64 2.11
C HIS A 66 3.25 6.91 1.07
N SER A 67 3.29 5.57 1.02
CA SER A 67 2.45 4.81 0.09
C SER A 67 0.97 4.89 0.47
N LEU A 68 0.68 4.93 1.78
CA LEU A 68 -0.68 5.06 2.30
C LEU A 68 -1.29 6.44 2.01
N ILE A 69 -0.48 7.50 2.14
CA ILE A 69 -0.84 8.88 1.75
C ILE A 69 -1.15 8.96 0.26
N LEU A 70 -0.27 8.40 -0.59
CA LEU A 70 -0.46 8.39 -2.04
C LEU A 70 -1.73 7.62 -2.42
N ALA A 71 -1.94 6.42 -1.87
CA ALA A 71 -3.15 5.66 -2.13
C ALA A 71 -4.42 6.44 -1.74
N ALA A 72 -4.44 7.08 -0.57
CA ALA A 72 -5.57 7.92 -0.17
C ALA A 72 -5.81 9.10 -1.13
N ALA A 73 -4.76 9.80 -1.55
CA ALA A 73 -4.89 10.92 -2.49
C ALA A 73 -5.52 10.51 -3.83
N TYR A 74 -5.33 9.26 -4.23
CA TYR A 74 -5.84 8.66 -5.46
C TYR A 74 -7.17 7.91 -5.30
N ASP A 75 -7.79 7.98 -4.12
CA ASP A 75 -8.96 7.17 -3.78
C ASP A 75 -8.72 5.66 -4.00
N ILE A 76 -7.50 5.19 -3.74
CA ILE A 76 -7.12 3.78 -3.80
C ILE A 76 -7.21 3.16 -2.40
N PRO A 77 -8.01 2.10 -2.22
CA PRO A 77 -8.12 1.38 -0.96
C PRO A 77 -6.80 0.89 -0.39
N SER A 78 -6.65 1.01 0.93
CA SER A 78 -5.42 0.61 1.62
C SER A 78 -5.71 -0.11 2.93
N ILE A 79 -5.01 -1.21 3.18
CA ILE A 79 -4.88 -1.85 4.49
C ILE A 79 -3.56 -1.41 5.11
N GLY A 80 -3.62 -0.77 6.27
CA GLY A 80 -2.44 -0.26 6.99
C GLY A 80 -1.86 -1.30 7.93
N LEU A 81 -0.59 -1.61 7.80
CA LEU A 81 0.14 -2.42 8.77
C LEU A 81 0.83 -1.47 9.77
N VAL A 82 0.27 -1.35 10.96
CA VAL A 82 0.68 -0.36 11.96
C VAL A 82 1.88 -0.88 12.73
N TRP A 83 3.03 -0.24 12.50
CA TRP A 83 4.27 -0.46 13.23
C TRP A 83 4.69 0.76 14.05
N ASP A 84 4.16 1.95 13.71
CA ASP A 84 4.38 3.21 14.41
C ASP A 84 3.07 3.99 14.57
N SER A 85 3.06 5.01 15.45
CA SER A 85 1.88 5.84 15.71
C SER A 85 1.46 6.72 14.53
N LYS A 86 2.35 6.98 13.56
CA LYS A 86 2.04 7.84 12.42
C LYS A 86 1.05 7.14 11.49
N VAL A 87 1.19 5.83 11.31
CA VAL A 87 0.21 5.04 10.54
C VAL A 87 -1.15 5.08 11.24
N THR A 88 -1.20 4.90 12.57
CA THR A 88 -2.45 5.01 13.33
C THR A 88 -3.11 6.37 13.14
N SER A 89 -2.39 7.46 13.41
CA SER A 89 -2.92 8.82 13.29
C SER A 89 -3.36 9.17 11.87
N PHE A 90 -2.68 8.63 10.85
CA PHE A 90 -3.10 8.80 9.46
C PHE A 90 -4.45 8.13 9.19
N PHE A 91 -4.62 6.86 9.60
CA PHE A 91 -5.87 6.14 9.41
C PHE A 91 -7.04 6.75 10.19
N GLU A 92 -6.79 7.31 11.39
CA GLU A 92 -7.76 8.13 12.14
C GLU A 92 -8.15 9.39 11.36
N THR A 93 -7.17 10.10 10.81
CA THR A 93 -7.39 11.34 10.05
C THR A 93 -8.30 11.12 8.83
N ILE A 94 -8.14 9.99 8.13
CA ILE A 94 -8.95 9.66 6.95
C ILE A 94 -10.22 8.86 7.28
N LYS A 95 -10.50 8.63 8.59
CA LYS A 95 -11.64 7.86 9.11
C LYS A 95 -11.71 6.43 8.57
N ARG A 96 -10.61 5.70 8.70
CA ARG A 96 -10.41 4.33 8.17
C ARG A 96 -9.73 3.39 9.16
N GLU A 97 -9.78 3.69 10.46
CA GLU A 97 -9.14 2.93 11.53
C GLU A 97 -9.43 1.41 11.45
N GLU A 98 -10.62 1.04 10.96
CA GLU A 98 -11.04 -0.35 10.74
C GLU A 98 -10.22 -1.08 9.68
N TRP A 99 -9.45 -0.38 8.84
CA TRP A 99 -8.55 -0.96 7.82
C TRP A 99 -7.10 -1.04 8.29
N ALA A 100 -6.80 -0.61 9.51
CA ALA A 100 -5.50 -0.77 10.14
C ALA A 100 -5.37 -2.13 10.86
N ILE A 101 -4.18 -2.73 10.82
CA ILE A 101 -3.79 -3.93 11.57
C ILE A 101 -2.61 -3.56 12.47
N MET A 102 -2.79 -3.64 13.79
CA MET A 102 -1.72 -3.46 14.76
C MET A 102 -0.75 -4.64 14.69
N LEU A 103 0.51 -4.40 14.31
CA LEU A 103 1.50 -5.48 14.20
C LEU A 103 1.94 -6.02 15.56
N ASN A 104 1.84 -5.22 16.63
CA ASN A 104 2.10 -5.65 17.99
C ASN A 104 1.15 -6.78 18.44
N ASP A 105 -0.05 -6.86 17.86
CA ASP A 105 -1.04 -7.92 18.12
C ASP A 105 -0.83 -9.16 17.22
N GLY A 106 0.27 -9.17 16.47
CA GLY A 106 0.59 -10.19 15.48
C GLY A 106 -0.22 -10.09 14.19
N LEU A 107 0.45 -10.40 13.09
CA LEU A 107 -0.14 -10.48 11.75
C LEU A 107 -0.40 -11.94 11.38
N SER A 108 -1.67 -12.32 11.25
CA SER A 108 -2.07 -13.64 10.74
C SER A 108 -2.69 -13.51 9.34
N PHE A 109 -2.61 -14.60 8.57
CA PHE A 109 -3.21 -14.65 7.25
C PHE A 109 -4.73 -14.48 7.32
N GLU A 110 -5.40 -15.08 8.30
CA GLU A 110 -6.85 -14.95 8.48
C GLU A 110 -7.30 -13.51 8.76
N LYS A 111 -6.57 -12.78 9.63
CA LYS A 111 -6.86 -11.36 9.89
C LYS A 111 -6.75 -10.53 8.60
N LEU A 112 -5.71 -10.78 7.81
CA LEU A 112 -5.47 -10.06 6.57
C LEU A 112 -6.52 -10.40 5.51
N LYS A 113 -6.80 -11.70 5.33
CA LYS A 113 -7.82 -12.21 4.41
C LYS A 113 -9.19 -11.60 4.71
N TYR A 114 -9.62 -11.62 5.98
CA TYR A 114 -10.88 -11.02 6.40
C TYR A 114 -10.96 -9.54 5.99
N LYS A 115 -9.90 -8.75 6.22
CA LYS A 115 -9.89 -7.34 5.78
C LYS A 115 -9.91 -7.21 4.26
N ILE A 116 -9.18 -8.03 3.50
CA ILE A 116 -9.22 -7.96 2.03
C ILE A 116 -10.62 -8.25 1.50
N GLU A 117 -11.29 -9.30 2.00
CA GLU A 117 -12.65 -9.66 1.58
C GLU A 117 -13.65 -8.53 1.85
N ASN A 118 -13.58 -7.89 3.02
CA ASN A 118 -14.43 -6.74 3.36
C ASN A 118 -14.05 -5.48 2.57
N LEU A 119 -12.78 -5.29 2.21
CA LEU A 119 -12.35 -4.13 1.42
C LEU A 119 -12.90 -4.22 0.00
N LEU A 120 -12.89 -5.43 -0.58
CA LEU A 120 -13.38 -5.69 -1.94
C LEU A 120 -14.90 -5.62 -2.07
N SER A 121 -15.65 -5.74 -0.97
CA SER A 121 -17.12 -5.58 -0.99
C SER A 121 -17.56 -4.11 -0.97
N ILE A 122 -16.63 -3.16 -0.80
CA ILE A 122 -16.92 -1.73 -0.85
C ILE A 122 -17.20 -1.30 -2.29
N THR A 123 -18.41 -0.82 -2.55
CA THR A 123 -18.83 -0.32 -3.88
C THR A 123 -18.58 1.17 -4.09
N ASN A 124 -18.46 1.95 -3.01
CA ASN A 124 -18.26 3.40 -3.04
C ASN A 124 -17.07 3.81 -2.16
N TYR A 125 -15.86 3.42 -2.56
CA TYR A 125 -14.65 3.88 -1.90
C TYR A 125 -14.40 5.36 -2.22
N LYS A 126 -14.40 6.21 -1.20
CA LYS A 126 -13.86 7.57 -1.26
C LYS A 126 -13.14 7.86 0.04
N THR A 127 -11.94 8.45 -0.04
CA THR A 127 -11.33 9.00 1.15
C THR A 127 -11.86 10.42 1.39
N THR A 128 -12.20 10.73 2.63
CA THR A 128 -12.47 12.13 3.02
C THR A 128 -11.14 12.83 3.26
N CYS A 129 -10.36 13.03 2.19
CA CYS A 129 -9.04 13.59 2.32
C CYS A 129 -8.90 14.91 1.56
N ALA A 130 -8.52 15.97 2.26
CA ALA A 130 -8.17 17.26 1.66
C ALA A 130 -6.95 17.16 0.70
N LEU A 131 -6.23 16.03 0.72
CA LEU A 131 -5.04 15.77 -0.07
C LEU A 131 -5.28 15.73 -1.58
N LYS A 132 -6.49 15.41 -2.05
CA LYS A 132 -6.78 15.40 -3.50
C LYS A 132 -6.49 16.78 -4.13
N LYS A 133 -6.87 17.84 -3.41
CA LYS A 133 -6.63 19.24 -3.81
C LYS A 133 -5.15 19.63 -3.75
N SER A 134 -4.44 19.18 -2.71
CA SER A 134 -2.99 19.41 -2.58
C SER A 134 -2.18 18.64 -3.62
N TYR A 135 -2.68 17.50 -4.09
CA TYR A 135 -2.05 16.68 -5.10
C TYR A 135 -2.21 17.24 -6.51
N ASP A 136 -3.41 17.70 -6.89
CA ASP A 136 -3.61 18.38 -8.18
C ASP A 136 -2.64 19.57 -8.32
N ASN A 137 -2.47 20.34 -7.24
CA ASN A 137 -1.46 21.42 -7.18
C ASN A 137 -0.02 20.88 -7.28
N LEU A 138 0.29 19.73 -6.68
CA LEU A 138 1.62 19.12 -6.75
C LEU A 138 1.93 18.62 -8.17
N ILE A 139 0.96 18.03 -8.88
CA ILE A 139 1.11 17.67 -10.30
C ILE A 139 1.39 18.91 -11.15
N GLU A 140 0.68 20.01 -10.89
CA GLU A 140 0.87 21.27 -11.61
C GLU A 140 2.30 21.80 -11.41
N ILE A 141 2.80 21.78 -10.17
CA ILE A 141 4.16 22.17 -9.82
C ILE A 141 5.23 21.23 -10.40
N LEU A 142 4.96 19.91 -10.47
CA LEU A 142 5.92 18.90 -10.97
C LEU A 142 5.94 18.76 -12.50
N LYS A 143 5.05 19.47 -13.21
CA LYS A 143 5.02 19.56 -14.68
C LYS A 143 5.86 20.73 -15.23
N GLU A 144 6.33 21.62 -14.36
CA GLU A 144 7.36 22.64 -14.64
C GLU A 144 8.77 22.10 -14.43
#